data_AF-A0A561Q7F2-F1
#
_entry.id   AF-A0A561Q7F2-F1
#
_cell.length_a   1.000
_cell.length_b   1.000
_cell.length_c   1.000
_cell.angle_alpha   90.00
_cell.angle_beta   90.00
_cell.angle_gamma   90.00
#
_symmetry.space_group_name_H-M   'P 1'
#
loop_
_entity.id
_entity.type
_entity.pdbx_description
1 polymer ?
#
loop_
_entity_poly.entity_id
_entity_poly.type
_entity_poly.pdbx_seq_one_letter_code
_entity_poly.pdbx_strand_id
1 'polypeptide(L)'
;MTATAANQRTNASQLLVESISRHYAESGYKYLTKIIVSLLIEKPEEAQAFLMRLTNNAIPIDEFSPELDAATSVAFSVMSRDQSTASLTNLLAQQMQAMQAGMPFVQQQHIYETLSRLAETAGFKNTSLFFADPATLPPPPPPPPPVDPNASIVEIEKLKASLKAQSDEADRQFQMQKITAELDLKRVELQQEFDLKRIELELKYAKPIEHQAVEVVQALPIYPEGYAE
;
A
#
# COMPACT_ATOMS: atom_id res chain seq x y z
N MET A 1 24.34 9.64 11.86
CA MET A 1 23.58 8.38 11.94
C MET A 1 22.84 8.22 10.62
N THR A 2 22.87 7.05 9.99
CA THR A 2 22.11 6.80 8.74
C THR A 2 20.61 6.74 9.03
N ALA A 3 19.76 7.21 8.11
CA ALA A 3 18.30 7.23 8.27
C ALA A 3 17.74 5.84 8.66
N THR A 4 18.33 4.76 8.12
CA THR A 4 18.00 3.38 8.45
C THR A 4 18.30 3.03 9.92
N ALA A 5 19.45 3.45 10.45
CA ALA A 5 19.81 3.20 11.84
C ALA A 5 18.93 3.99 12.83
N ALA A 6 18.47 5.18 12.43
CA ALA A 6 17.50 5.96 13.21
C ALA A 6 16.12 5.26 13.25
N ASN A 7 15.62 4.80 12.10
CA ASN A 7 14.35 4.07 12.03
C ASN A 7 14.37 2.75 12.81
N GLN A 8 15.46 1.99 12.74
CA GLN A 8 15.61 0.75 13.53
C GLN A 8 15.58 1.02 15.04
N ARG A 9 16.17 2.13 15.51
CA ARG A 9 16.13 2.52 16.92
C ARG A 9 14.74 2.93 17.39
N THR A 10 14.01 3.70 16.58
CA THR A 10 12.62 4.09 16.88
C THR A 10 11.69 2.87 16.93
N ASN A 11 11.87 1.91 16.02
CA ASN A 11 11.07 0.68 16.05
C ASN A 11 11.39 -0.16 17.29
N ALA A 12 12.67 -0.27 17.67
CA ALA A 12 13.07 -0.99 18.88
C ALA A 12 12.51 -0.34 20.16
N SER A 13 12.45 1.00 20.24
CA SER A 13 11.85 1.67 21.40
C SER A 13 10.34 1.48 21.46
N GLN A 14 9.65 1.47 20.33
CA GLN A 14 8.21 1.18 20.25
C GLN A 14 7.88 -0.25 20.71
N LEU A 15 8.68 -1.25 20.31
CA LEU A 15 8.54 -2.63 20.77
C LEU A 15 8.72 -2.77 22.29
N LEU A 16 9.66 -2.02 22.87
CA LEU A 16 9.85 -1.99 24.32
C LEU A 16 8.64 -1.40 25.04
N VAL A 17 8.10 -0.29 24.54
CA VAL A 17 6.88 0.32 25.08
C VAL A 17 5.71 -0.66 25.00
N GLU A 18 5.52 -1.33 23.86
CA GLU A 18 4.47 -2.34 23.71
C GLU A 18 4.64 -3.50 24.68
N SER A 19 5.85 -4.04 24.83
CA SER A 19 6.12 -5.15 25.75
C SER A 19 5.80 -4.76 27.20
N ILE A 20 6.17 -3.54 27.61
CA ILE A 20 5.87 -3.02 28.94
C ILE A 20 4.35 -2.84 29.09
N SER A 21 3.68 -2.25 28.11
CA SER A 21 2.23 -2.07 28.11
C SER A 21 1.47 -3.40 28.14
N ARG A 22 1.92 -4.42 27.42
CA ARG A 22 1.35 -5.78 27.44
C ARG A 22 1.51 -6.43 28.80
N HIS A 23 2.68 -6.30 29.41
CA HIS A 23 2.91 -6.81 30.76
C HIS A 23 1.96 -6.17 31.78
N TYR A 24 1.76 -4.84 31.72
CA TYR A 24 0.79 -4.17 32.57
C TYR A 24 -0.67 -4.52 32.23
N ALA A 25 -1.00 -4.72 30.95
CA ALA A 25 -2.33 -5.13 30.53
C ALA A 25 -2.69 -6.52 31.08
N GLU A 26 -1.80 -7.50 30.93
CA GLU A 26 -2.01 -8.88 31.37
C GLU A 26 -2.04 -9.04 32.89
N SER A 27 -1.14 -8.34 33.61
CA SER A 27 -1.03 -8.50 35.07
C SER A 27 -1.94 -7.55 35.84
N GLY A 28 -1.96 -6.26 35.48
CA GLY A 28 -2.63 -5.22 36.23
C GLY A 28 -4.07 -4.98 35.77
N TYR A 29 -4.24 -4.57 34.51
CA TYR A 29 -5.54 -4.14 34.00
C TYR A 29 -6.55 -5.29 33.90
N LYS A 30 -6.10 -6.50 33.56
CA LYS A 30 -6.96 -7.69 33.57
C LYS A 30 -7.50 -7.99 34.97
N TYR A 31 -6.65 -7.92 35.99
CA TYR A 31 -7.06 -8.12 37.38
C TYR A 31 -7.97 -7.00 37.89
N LEU A 32 -7.64 -5.75 37.58
CA LEU A 32 -8.45 -4.58 37.92
C LEU A 32 -9.85 -4.66 37.31
N THR A 33 -9.95 -5.07 36.04
CA THR A 33 -11.23 -5.27 35.36
C THR A 33 -12.07 -6.33 36.05
N LYS A 34 -11.46 -7.44 36.49
CA LYS A 34 -12.17 -8.46 37.30
C LYS A 34 -12.70 -7.89 38.61
N ILE A 35 -11.91 -7.08 39.33
CA ILE A 35 -12.38 -6.41 40.55
C ILE A 35 -13.55 -5.46 40.26
N ILE A 36 -13.46 -4.66 39.19
CA ILE A 36 -14.55 -3.76 38.79
C ILE A 36 -15.83 -4.57 38.53
N VAL A 37 -15.74 -5.63 37.74
CA VAL A 37 -16.90 -6.48 37.42
C VAL A 37 -17.47 -7.12 38.69
N SER A 38 -16.61 -7.65 39.58
CA SER A 38 -17.06 -8.19 40.87
C SER A 38 -17.80 -7.15 41.72
N LEU A 39 -17.32 -5.90 41.78
CA LEU A 39 -17.99 -4.82 42.51
C LEU A 39 -19.33 -4.42 41.88
N LEU A 40 -19.41 -4.42 40.55
CA LEU A 40 -20.66 -4.13 39.85
C LEU A 40 -21.73 -5.19 40.13
N ILE A 41 -21.32 -6.46 40.27
CA ILE A 41 -22.22 -7.58 40.60
C ILE A 41 -22.62 -7.56 42.08
N GLU A 42 -21.68 -7.29 42.99
CA GLU A 42 -21.95 -7.22 44.43
C GLU A 42 -22.92 -6.07 44.79
N LYS A 43 -22.89 -4.98 44.01
CA LYS A 43 -23.68 -3.76 44.25
C LYS A 43 -24.51 -3.35 43.02
N PRO A 44 -25.59 -4.08 42.69
CA PRO A 44 -26.33 -3.86 41.46
C PRO A 44 -27.03 -2.49 41.39
N GLU A 45 -27.54 -1.96 42.51
CA GLU A 45 -28.23 -0.66 42.55
C GLU A 45 -27.28 0.52 42.26
N GLU A 46 -26.10 0.54 42.90
CA GLU A 46 -25.08 1.56 42.69
C GLU A 46 -24.51 1.48 41.26
N ALA A 47 -24.30 0.27 40.76
CA ALA A 47 -23.82 0.01 39.41
C ALA A 47 -24.81 0.50 38.34
N GLN A 48 -26.11 0.24 38.52
CA GLN A 48 -27.14 0.70 37.59
C GLN A 48 -27.25 2.23 37.57
N ALA A 49 -27.15 2.89 38.73
CA ALA A 49 -27.09 4.35 38.81
C ALA A 49 -25.86 4.94 38.11
N PHE A 50 -24.70 4.30 38.25
CA PHE A 50 -23.46 4.71 37.57
C PHE A 50 -23.55 4.57 36.05
N LEU A 51 -24.04 3.43 35.55
CA LEU A 51 -24.19 3.15 34.12
C LEU A 51 -25.24 4.06 33.48
N MET A 52 -26.37 4.30 34.15
CA MET A 52 -27.40 5.21 33.67
C MET A 52 -26.87 6.64 33.52
N ARG A 53 -26.01 7.11 34.44
CA ARG A 53 -25.36 8.41 34.33
C ARG A 53 -24.39 8.50 33.14
N LEU A 54 -23.71 7.41 32.82
CA LEU A 54 -22.64 7.39 31.82
C LEU A 54 -23.17 7.19 30.38
N THR A 55 -24.11 6.27 30.21
CA THR A 55 -24.55 5.79 28.90
C THR A 55 -25.99 6.20 28.56
N ASN A 56 -26.68 6.86 29.50
CA ASN A 56 -28.10 7.25 29.41
C ASN A 56 -29.06 6.11 29.08
N ASN A 57 -28.61 4.86 29.25
CA ASN A 57 -29.30 3.62 28.94
C ASN A 57 -29.13 2.66 30.12
N ALA A 58 -30.17 1.88 30.44
CA ALA A 58 -30.10 0.84 31.45
C ALA A 58 -29.50 -0.43 30.82
N ILE A 59 -28.30 -0.82 31.27
CA ILE A 59 -27.65 -2.06 30.87
C ILE A 59 -27.90 -3.10 31.97
N PRO A 60 -28.43 -4.29 31.67
CA PRO A 60 -28.57 -5.35 32.65
C PRO A 60 -27.18 -5.89 33.07
N ILE A 61 -26.91 -5.89 34.37
CA ILE A 61 -25.60 -6.30 34.94
C ILE A 61 -25.53 -7.83 35.18
N ASP A 62 -26.68 -8.50 35.18
CA ASP A 62 -26.83 -9.93 35.50
C ASP A 62 -26.16 -10.88 34.49
N GLU A 63 -25.73 -10.37 33.33
CA GLU A 63 -25.10 -11.19 32.28
C GLU A 63 -23.59 -11.37 32.49
N PHE A 64 -22.98 -10.65 33.44
CA PHE A 64 -21.54 -10.71 33.69
C PHE A 64 -21.18 -11.67 34.83
N SER A 65 -20.17 -12.51 34.60
CA SER A 65 -19.60 -13.40 35.63
C SER A 65 -18.29 -12.83 36.19
N PRO A 66 -18.02 -12.94 37.51
CA PRO A 66 -16.73 -12.58 38.11
C PRO A 66 -15.55 -13.40 37.54
N GLU A 67 -15.83 -14.59 37.01
CA GLU A 67 -14.82 -15.49 36.46
C GLU A 67 -14.52 -15.25 34.97
N LEU A 68 -14.99 -14.14 34.39
CA LEU A 68 -14.87 -13.91 32.95
C LEU A 68 -13.41 -14.02 32.45
N ASP A 69 -13.26 -14.66 31.29
CA ASP A 69 -11.99 -14.73 30.58
C ASP A 69 -11.77 -13.44 29.78
N ALA A 70 -10.96 -12.55 30.34
CA ALA A 70 -10.56 -11.32 29.65
C ALA A 70 -9.31 -11.57 28.80
N ALA A 71 -9.41 -11.26 27.50
CA ALA A 71 -8.27 -11.16 26.60
C ALA A 71 -7.82 -9.71 26.49
N THR A 72 -6.52 -9.47 26.58
CA THR A 72 -5.94 -8.13 26.44
C THR A 72 -5.36 -7.96 25.04
N SER A 73 -5.92 -7.00 24.30
CA SER A 73 -5.33 -6.56 23.03
C SER A 73 -4.62 -5.23 23.27
N VAL A 74 -3.29 -5.25 23.25
CA VAL A 74 -2.48 -4.03 23.26
C VAL A 74 -2.10 -3.74 21.82
N ALA A 75 -2.95 -2.97 21.14
CA ALA A 75 -2.62 -2.41 19.84
C ALA A 75 -1.85 -1.10 20.03
N PHE A 76 -0.63 -1.18 20.56
CA PHE A 76 0.35 -0.19 20.13
C PHE A 76 0.68 -0.62 18.71
N SER A 77 0.38 0.20 17.70
CA SER A 77 0.58 -0.17 16.30
C SER A 77 2.03 -0.61 16.12
N VAL A 78 2.26 -1.91 16.08
CA VAL A 78 3.58 -2.57 15.93
C VAL A 78 4.21 -2.21 14.58
N MET A 79 3.39 -1.67 13.70
CA MET A 79 3.74 -1.11 12.42
C MET A 79 3.78 0.42 12.53
N SER A 80 4.84 1.04 12.00
CA SER A 80 4.79 2.47 11.70
C SER A 80 3.54 2.74 10.85
N ARG A 81 2.93 3.93 10.96
CA ARG A 81 1.76 4.26 10.12
C ARG A 81 2.00 3.95 8.64
N ASP A 82 3.24 4.12 8.18
CA ASP A 82 3.67 3.76 6.83
C ASP A 82 3.58 2.25 6.56
N GLN A 83 4.02 1.41 7.49
CA GLN A 83 3.95 -0.04 7.36
C GLN A 83 2.50 -0.58 7.47
N SER A 84 1.67 0.02 8.34
CA SER A 84 0.24 -0.29 8.42
C SER A 84 -0.47 0.09 7.12
N THR A 85 -0.19 1.28 6.60
CA THR A 85 -0.75 1.76 5.33
C THR A 85 -0.32 0.87 4.17
N ALA A 86 0.97 0.49 4.10
CA ALA A 86 1.47 -0.42 3.07
C ALA A 86 0.81 -1.80 3.13
N SER A 87 0.63 -2.35 4.34
CA SER A 87 -0.02 -3.65 4.54
C SER A 87 -1.50 -3.61 4.16
N LEU A 88 -2.23 -2.58 4.57
CA LEU A 88 -3.64 -2.38 4.21
C LEU A 88 -3.81 -2.14 2.71
N THR A 89 -2.90 -1.42 2.07
CA THR A 89 -2.92 -1.19 0.61
C THR A 89 -2.69 -2.49 -0.16
N ASN A 90 -1.77 -3.34 0.30
CA ASN A 90 -1.55 -4.66 -0.31
C ASN A 90 -2.77 -5.58 -0.14
N LEU A 91 -3.40 -5.57 1.05
CA LEU A 91 -4.62 -6.32 1.30
C LEU A 91 -5.77 -5.85 0.38
N LEU A 92 -5.93 -4.53 0.22
CA LEU A 92 -6.92 -3.95 -0.69
C LEU A 92 -6.70 -4.41 -2.13
N ALA A 93 -5.46 -4.43 -2.61
CA ALA A 93 -5.12 -4.91 -3.95
C ALA A 93 -5.53 -6.38 -4.15
N GLN A 94 -5.25 -7.24 -3.17
CA GLN A 94 -5.65 -8.65 -3.21
C GLN A 94 -7.17 -8.82 -3.16
N GLN A 95 -7.88 -8.02 -2.36
CA GLN A 95 -9.34 -8.01 -2.32
C GLN A 95 -9.95 -7.58 -3.66
N MET A 96 -9.41 -6.54 -4.30
CA MET A 96 -9.84 -6.10 -5.62
C MET A 96 -9.62 -7.18 -6.69
N GLN A 97 -8.48 -7.88 -6.64
CA GLN A 97 -8.19 -8.99 -7.54
C GLN A 97 -9.13 -10.18 -7.31
N ALA A 98 -9.40 -10.53 -6.04
CA ALA A 98 -10.32 -11.61 -5.68
C ALA A 98 -11.76 -11.29 -6.12
N MET A 99 -12.19 -10.03 -6.00
CA MET A 99 -13.49 -9.57 -6.46
C MET A 99 -13.61 -9.64 -7.99
N GLN A 100 -12.58 -9.23 -8.73
CA GLN A 100 -12.54 -9.38 -10.19
C GLN A 100 -12.56 -10.85 -10.63
N ALA A 101 -11.91 -11.73 -9.87
CA ALA A 101 -11.94 -13.17 -10.08
C ALA A 101 -13.26 -13.84 -9.66
N GLY A 102 -14.23 -13.08 -9.11
CA GLY A 102 -15.53 -13.60 -8.69
C GLY A 102 -15.46 -14.54 -7.48
N MET A 103 -14.43 -14.43 -6.64
CA MET A 103 -14.25 -15.33 -5.51
C MET A 103 -15.19 -14.96 -4.35
N PRO A 104 -15.97 -15.91 -3.80
CA PRO A 104 -17.07 -15.62 -2.88
C PRO A 104 -16.63 -15.20 -1.47
N PHE A 105 -15.34 -15.28 -1.16
CA PHE A 105 -14.80 -14.91 0.16
C PHE A 105 -14.50 -13.41 0.31
N VAL A 106 -14.52 -12.63 -0.78
CA VAL A 106 -14.41 -11.17 -0.73
C VAL A 106 -15.72 -10.55 -1.19
N GLN A 107 -16.37 -9.87 -0.27
CA GLN A 107 -17.59 -9.11 -0.51
C GLN A 107 -17.28 -7.62 -0.44
N GLN A 108 -18.18 -6.78 -0.96
CA GLN A 108 -18.06 -5.32 -0.91
C GLN A 108 -17.90 -4.79 0.52
N GLN A 109 -18.49 -5.46 1.52
CA GLN A 109 -18.30 -5.12 2.95
C GLN A 109 -16.85 -5.22 3.41
N HIS A 110 -16.11 -6.24 2.96
CA HIS A 110 -14.72 -6.44 3.36
C HIS A 110 -13.80 -5.37 2.78
N ILE A 111 -14.12 -4.90 1.56
CA ILE A 111 -13.41 -3.79 0.92
C ILE A 111 -13.68 -2.48 1.67
N TYR A 112 -14.94 -2.21 2.01
CA TYR A 112 -15.32 -1.03 2.79
C TYR A 112 -14.60 -0.97 4.14
N GLU A 113 -14.54 -2.09 4.88
CA GLU A 113 -13.83 -2.18 6.16
C GLU A 113 -12.31 -2.00 6.01
N THR A 114 -11.74 -2.40 4.87
CA THR A 114 -10.31 -2.19 4.60
C THR A 114 -10.02 -0.72 4.29
N LEU A 115 -10.92 -0.07 3.55
CA LEU A 115 -10.85 1.35 3.22
C LEU A 115 -11.09 2.25 4.44
N SER A 116 -12.01 1.88 5.33
CA SER A 116 -12.25 2.61 6.59
C SER A 116 -11.00 2.59 7.46
N ARG A 117 -10.39 1.41 7.67
CA ARG A 117 -9.13 1.26 8.42
C ARG A 117 -7.97 2.03 7.79
N LEU A 118 -7.89 2.08 6.46
CA LEU A 118 -6.88 2.88 5.75
C LEU A 118 -7.07 4.37 6.03
N ALA A 119 -8.30 4.87 5.98
CA ALA A 119 -8.64 6.26 6.26
C ALA A 119 -8.39 6.64 7.74
N GLU A 120 -8.69 5.74 8.68
CA GLU A 120 -8.35 5.90 10.10
C GLU A 120 -6.83 5.94 10.31
N THR A 121 -6.10 5.03 9.65
CA THR A 121 -4.63 5.01 9.65
C THR A 121 -4.04 6.26 8.98
N ALA A 122 -4.77 6.92 8.09
CA ALA A 122 -4.41 8.22 7.51
C ALA A 122 -4.82 9.42 8.39
N GLY A 123 -5.61 9.20 9.45
CA GLY A 123 -5.95 10.20 10.48
C GLY A 123 -7.34 10.80 10.33
N PHE A 124 -8.15 10.27 9.41
CA PHE A 124 -9.54 10.67 9.26
C PHE A 124 -10.40 9.93 10.27
N LYS A 125 -10.98 10.65 11.23
CA LYS A 125 -11.87 10.09 12.26
C LYS A 125 -13.25 9.70 11.74
N ASN A 126 -13.66 10.27 10.60
CA ASN A 126 -14.96 10.01 10.01
C ASN A 126 -14.77 9.46 8.59
N THR A 127 -14.82 8.14 8.49
CA THR A 127 -14.61 7.38 7.24
C THR A 127 -15.86 7.36 6.37
N SER A 128 -17.04 7.57 6.96
CA SER A 128 -18.34 7.67 6.26
C SER A 128 -18.43 8.87 5.30
N LEU A 129 -17.51 9.83 5.40
CA LEU A 129 -17.39 10.95 4.46
C LEU A 129 -16.82 10.53 3.09
N PHE A 130 -16.07 9.42 3.05
CA PHE A 130 -15.34 8.99 1.86
C PHE A 130 -15.95 7.75 1.22
N PHE A 131 -16.57 6.89 2.04
CA PHE A 131 -17.13 5.62 1.59
C PHE A 131 -18.54 5.46 2.16
N ALA A 132 -19.47 5.00 1.33
CA ALA A 132 -20.81 4.60 1.78
C ALA A 132 -20.78 3.12 2.20
N ASP A 133 -21.42 2.80 3.32
CA ASP A 133 -21.51 1.43 3.81
C ASP A 133 -22.35 0.60 2.81
N PRO A 134 -21.77 -0.46 2.20
CA PRO A 134 -22.49 -1.26 1.22
C PRO A 134 -23.68 -2.03 1.82
N ALA A 135 -23.79 -2.18 3.14
CA ALA A 135 -24.99 -2.70 3.80
C ALA A 135 -26.16 -1.70 3.85
N THR A 136 -25.87 -0.40 3.73
CA THR A 136 -26.87 0.68 3.70
C THR A 136 -27.28 1.04 2.27
N LEU A 137 -26.56 0.55 1.27
CA LEU A 137 -26.96 0.67 -0.11
C LEU A 137 -28.25 -0.14 -0.32
N PRO A 138 -29.27 0.42 -1.01
CA PRO A 138 -30.47 -0.33 -1.32
C PRO A 138 -30.06 -1.63 -2.03
N PRO A 139 -30.66 -2.77 -1.67
CA PRO A 139 -30.37 -4.02 -2.35
C PRO A 139 -30.52 -3.80 -3.86
N PRO A 140 -29.59 -4.32 -4.67
CA PRO A 140 -29.69 -4.18 -6.12
C PRO A 140 -31.12 -4.59 -6.53
N PRO A 141 -31.79 -3.78 -7.37
CA PRO A 141 -33.19 -4.00 -7.70
C PRO A 141 -33.36 -5.47 -8.09
N PRO A 142 -34.38 -6.17 -7.53
CA PRO A 142 -34.57 -7.58 -7.79
C PRO A 142 -34.55 -7.81 -9.29
N PRO A 143 -33.86 -8.87 -9.78
CA PRO A 143 -33.83 -9.16 -11.20
C PRO A 143 -35.28 -9.17 -11.70
N PRO A 144 -35.62 -8.32 -12.70
CA PRO A 144 -37.00 -8.22 -13.15
C PRO A 144 -37.49 -9.63 -13.54
N PRO A 145 -38.76 -9.97 -13.21
CA PRO A 145 -39.32 -11.27 -13.50
C PRO A 145 -39.14 -11.62 -14.98
N PRO A 146 -38.97 -12.90 -15.33
CA PRO A 146 -38.63 -13.30 -16.68
C PRO A 146 -39.82 -13.02 -17.59
N VAL A 147 -39.75 -11.96 -18.40
CA VAL A 147 -40.70 -11.74 -19.48
C VAL A 147 -39.99 -11.16 -20.72
N ASP A 148 -40.15 -11.93 -21.79
CA ASP A 148 -39.89 -11.71 -23.22
C ASP A 148 -38.45 -11.72 -23.81
N PRO A 149 -38.13 -12.67 -24.73
CA PRO A 149 -36.77 -12.88 -25.28
C PRO A 149 -36.18 -11.78 -26.17
N ASN A 150 -36.91 -10.70 -26.47
CA ASN A 150 -36.50 -9.76 -27.54
C ASN A 150 -36.04 -8.37 -27.06
N ALA A 151 -36.11 -8.09 -25.75
CA ALA A 151 -35.57 -6.85 -25.15
C ALA A 151 -34.23 -7.07 -24.42
N SER A 152 -33.87 -8.32 -24.13
CA SER A 152 -32.68 -8.71 -23.36
C SER A 152 -31.36 -8.52 -24.11
N ILE A 153 -31.37 -8.52 -25.44
CA ILE A 153 -30.14 -8.39 -26.24
C ILE A 153 -29.57 -6.98 -26.09
N VAL A 154 -30.42 -5.94 -26.10
CA VAL A 154 -29.95 -4.54 -26.09
C VAL A 154 -29.36 -4.15 -24.74
N GLU A 155 -29.91 -4.65 -23.63
CA GLU A 155 -29.43 -4.29 -22.29
C GLU A 155 -28.20 -5.12 -21.87
N ILE A 156 -28.15 -6.40 -22.26
CA ILE A 156 -26.94 -7.23 -22.13
C ILE A 156 -25.84 -6.74 -23.07
N GLU A 157 -26.15 -6.29 -24.28
CA GLU A 157 -25.19 -5.65 -25.18
C GLU A 157 -24.73 -4.32 -24.62
N LYS A 158 -25.58 -3.50 -23.99
CA LYS A 158 -25.15 -2.26 -23.33
C LYS A 158 -24.23 -2.52 -22.14
N LEU A 159 -24.53 -3.51 -21.31
CA LEU A 159 -23.68 -3.90 -20.19
C LEU A 159 -22.35 -4.52 -20.66
N LYS A 160 -22.40 -5.42 -21.66
CA LYS A 160 -21.19 -5.95 -22.30
C LYS A 160 -20.39 -4.88 -23.03
N ALA A 161 -21.04 -3.93 -23.71
CA ALA A 161 -20.38 -2.83 -24.39
C ALA A 161 -19.76 -1.86 -23.39
N SER A 162 -20.39 -1.61 -22.24
CA SER A 162 -19.82 -0.79 -21.17
C SER A 162 -18.61 -1.46 -20.53
N LEU A 163 -18.71 -2.75 -20.20
CA LEU A 163 -17.59 -3.55 -19.67
C LEU A 163 -16.45 -3.68 -20.68
N LYS A 164 -16.77 -3.91 -21.96
CA LYS A 164 -15.80 -3.97 -23.06
C LYS A 164 -15.16 -2.61 -23.32
N ALA A 165 -15.92 -1.51 -23.26
CA ALA A 165 -15.36 -0.17 -23.40
C ALA A 165 -14.37 0.13 -22.27
N GLN A 166 -14.68 -0.32 -21.04
CA GLN A 166 -13.81 -0.14 -19.88
C GLN A 166 -12.56 -1.02 -19.94
N SER A 167 -12.68 -2.28 -20.40
CA SER A 167 -11.52 -3.15 -20.64
C SER A 167 -10.65 -2.62 -21.78
N ASP A 168 -11.26 -2.18 -22.88
CA ASP A 168 -10.54 -1.65 -24.03
C ASP A 168 -9.86 -0.31 -23.67
N GLU A 169 -10.43 0.49 -22.76
CA GLU A 169 -9.79 1.70 -22.20
C GLU A 169 -8.53 1.34 -21.41
N ALA A 170 -8.62 0.35 -20.52
CA ALA A 170 -7.51 -0.11 -19.71
C ALA A 170 -6.41 -0.74 -20.57
N ASP A 171 -6.78 -1.55 -21.57
CA ASP A 171 -5.84 -2.15 -22.53
C ASP A 171 -5.17 -1.08 -23.40
N ARG A 172 -5.92 -0.06 -23.84
CA ARG A 172 -5.33 1.10 -24.56
C ARG A 172 -4.34 1.85 -23.69
N GLN A 173 -4.66 2.10 -22.42
CA GLN A 173 -3.73 2.78 -21.50
C GLN A 173 -2.47 1.96 -21.26
N PHE A 174 -2.62 0.65 -21.08
CA PHE A 174 -1.49 -0.27 -20.93
C PHE A 174 -0.62 -0.35 -22.19
N GLN A 175 -1.23 -0.41 -23.38
CA GLN A 175 -0.51 -0.36 -24.65
C GLN A 175 0.21 0.97 -24.84
N MET A 176 -0.42 2.10 -24.50
CA MET A 176 0.22 3.41 -24.56
C MET A 176 1.41 3.51 -23.62
N GLN A 177 1.31 2.98 -22.39
CA GLN A 177 2.44 2.91 -21.46
C GLN A 177 3.57 2.04 -22.02
N LYS A 178 3.25 0.88 -22.59
CA LYS A 178 4.23 -0.01 -23.21
C LYS A 178 4.94 0.65 -24.39
N ILE A 179 4.20 1.29 -25.30
CA ILE A 179 4.76 2.02 -26.45
C ILE A 179 5.64 3.18 -25.97
N THR A 180 5.22 3.90 -24.93
CA THR A 180 6.02 5.00 -24.37
C THR A 180 7.33 4.48 -23.79
N ALA A 181 7.29 3.39 -23.02
CA ALA A 181 8.48 2.75 -22.48
C ALA A 181 9.42 2.21 -23.59
N GLU A 182 8.87 1.61 -24.64
CA GLU A 182 9.65 1.14 -25.80
C GLU A 182 10.30 2.29 -26.57
N LEU A 183 9.60 3.42 -26.76
CA LEU A 183 10.15 4.61 -27.40
C LEU A 183 11.26 5.24 -26.58
N ASP A 184 11.12 5.31 -25.25
CA ASP A 184 12.15 5.83 -24.36
C ASP A 184 13.39 4.93 -24.38
N LEU A 185 13.22 3.61 -24.33
CA LEU A 185 14.32 2.66 -24.44
C LEU A 185 15.05 2.81 -25.77
N LYS A 186 14.31 2.90 -26.89
CA LYS A 186 14.88 3.08 -28.22
C LYS A 186 15.61 4.42 -28.39
N ARG A 187 15.13 5.48 -27.72
CA ARG A 187 15.84 6.78 -27.69
C ARG A 187 17.17 6.67 -26.96
N VAL A 188 17.21 5.96 -25.84
CA VAL A 188 18.44 5.72 -25.07
C VAL A 188 19.42 4.90 -25.88
N GLU A 189 18.98 3.82 -26.53
CA GLU A 189 19.82 3.00 -27.40
C GLU A 189 20.40 3.81 -28.56
N LEU A 190 19.58 4.62 -29.23
CA LEU A 190 20.04 5.44 -30.35
C LEU A 190 21.04 6.52 -29.90
N GLN A 191 20.85 7.12 -28.73
CA GLN A 191 21.82 8.05 -28.15
C GLN A 191 23.15 7.36 -27.85
N GLN A 192 23.11 6.18 -27.23
CA GLN A 192 24.32 5.39 -26.97
C GLN A 192 25.03 4.99 -28.26
N GLU A 193 24.32 4.57 -29.30
CA GLU A 193 24.92 4.28 -30.60
C GLU A 193 25.55 5.52 -31.25
N PHE A 194 24.91 6.68 -31.13
CA PHE A 194 25.46 7.94 -31.66
C PHE A 194 26.74 8.33 -30.94
N ASP A 195 26.76 8.19 -29.61
CA ASP A 195 27.93 8.48 -28.79
C ASP A 195 29.07 7.52 -29.09
N LEU A 196 28.78 6.21 -29.21
CA LEU A 196 29.76 5.21 -29.63
C LEU A 196 30.33 5.52 -31.03
N LYS A 197 29.48 5.82 -32.01
CA LYS A 197 29.92 6.18 -33.36
C LYS A 197 30.75 7.46 -33.38
N ARG A 198 30.41 8.47 -32.56
CA ARG A 198 31.23 9.68 -32.38
C ARG A 198 32.60 9.33 -31.82
N ILE A 199 32.65 8.54 -30.76
CA ILE A 199 33.90 8.11 -30.13
C ILE A 199 34.75 7.31 -31.11
N GLU A 200 34.15 6.38 -31.87
CA GLU A 200 34.85 5.61 -32.89
C GLU A 200 35.41 6.50 -34.02
N LEU A 201 34.64 7.49 -34.48
CA LEU A 201 35.10 8.46 -35.46
C LEU A 201 36.29 9.27 -34.91
N GLU A 202 36.14 9.85 -33.72
CA GLU A 202 37.18 10.61 -33.04
C GLU A 202 38.46 9.75 -32.88
N LEU A 203 38.33 8.49 -32.48
CA LEU A 203 39.44 7.55 -32.36
C LEU A 203 40.09 7.24 -33.73
N LYS A 204 39.29 7.07 -34.79
CA LYS A 204 39.76 6.78 -36.15
C LYS A 204 40.49 7.97 -36.78
N TYR A 205 40.08 9.20 -36.48
CA TYR A 205 40.74 10.42 -36.97
C TYR A 205 41.89 10.88 -36.06
N ALA A 206 41.91 10.52 -34.78
CA ALA A 206 43.04 10.77 -33.89
C ALA A 206 44.24 9.85 -34.16
N LYS A 207 44.00 8.56 -34.44
CA LYS A 207 45.04 7.56 -34.75
C LYS A 207 45.99 7.94 -35.91
N PRO A 208 45.55 8.49 -37.06
CA PRO A 208 46.47 8.87 -38.13
C PRO A 208 47.32 10.08 -37.76
N ILE A 209 46.85 10.98 -36.88
CA ILE A 209 47.63 12.14 -36.43
C ILE A 209 48.79 11.67 -35.54
N GLU A 210 48.55 10.71 -34.64
CA GLU A 210 49.61 10.13 -33.81
C GLU A 210 50.57 9.26 -34.63
N HIS A 211 50.09 8.41 -35.55
CA HIS A 211 50.98 7.61 -36.38
C HIS A 211 51.86 8.47 -37.31
N GLN A 212 51.29 9.53 -37.90
CA GLN A 212 52.08 10.47 -38.71
C GLN A 212 53.04 11.29 -37.83
N ALA A 213 52.63 11.73 -36.63
CA ALA A 213 53.53 12.42 -35.72
C ALA A 213 54.67 11.52 -35.22
N VAL A 214 54.41 10.24 -34.96
CA VAL A 214 55.44 9.27 -34.54
C VAL A 214 56.37 8.92 -35.70
N GLU A 215 55.86 8.72 -36.92
CA GLU A 215 56.71 8.54 -38.11
C GLU A 215 57.56 9.78 -38.39
N VAL A 216 57.00 10.98 -38.25
CA VAL A 216 57.76 12.24 -38.45
C VAL A 216 58.82 12.41 -37.35
N VAL A 217 58.54 12.05 -36.10
CA VAL A 217 59.52 12.09 -35.01
C VAL A 217 60.60 10.99 -35.16
N GLN A 218 60.25 9.82 -35.69
CA GLN A 218 61.21 8.75 -36.00
C GLN A 218 62.02 9.02 -37.29
N ALA A 219 61.47 9.79 -38.23
CA ALA A 219 62.14 10.19 -39.47
C ALA A 219 63.04 11.42 -39.29
N LEU A 220 62.99 12.11 -38.15
CA LEU A 220 63.98 13.13 -37.82
C LEU A 220 65.31 12.44 -37.52
N PRO A 221 66.40 12.79 -38.23
CA PRO A 221 67.71 12.24 -37.93
C PRO A 221 68.11 12.62 -36.50
N ILE A 222 68.52 11.64 -35.70
CA ILE A 222 69.20 11.86 -34.43
C ILE A 222 70.48 12.60 -34.76
N TYR A 223 70.50 13.93 -34.58
CA TYR A 223 71.73 14.69 -34.67
C TYR A 223 72.61 14.30 -33.47
N PRO A 224 73.83 13.79 -33.69
CA PRO A 224 74.76 13.57 -32.59
C PRO A 224 75.14 14.94 -32.00
N GLU A 225 74.99 15.08 -30.69
CA GLU A 225 75.52 16.22 -29.93
C GLU A 225 77.03 16.31 -30.10
N GLY A 226 77.52 17.53 -30.41
CA GLY A 226 78.90 17.96 -30.24
C GLY A 226 79.77 17.89 -31.51
N TYR A 227 80.37 19.03 -31.90
CA TYR A 227 81.77 19.39 -31.62
C TYR A 227 82.13 20.74 -32.27
N ALA A 228 82.73 21.65 -31.46
CA ALA A 228 83.77 22.67 -31.76
C ALA A 228 83.52 23.68 -32.93
N GLU A 229 83.81 24.99 -32.85
CA GLU A 229 84.70 25.84 -32.04
C GLU A 229 84.04 27.22 -31.80
#